data_AF-A0A502FPZ4-F1
#
_entry.id   AF-A0A502FPZ4-F1
#
_cell.length_a   1.000
_cell.length_b   1.000
_cell.length_c   1.000
_cell.angle_alpha   90.00
_cell.angle_beta   90.00
_cell.angle_gamma   90.00
#
_symmetry.space_group_name_H-M   'P 1'
#
loop_
_entity.id
_entity.type
_entity.pdbx_description
1 polymer ?
#
loop_
_entity_poly.entity_id
_entity_poly.type
_entity_poly.pdbx_seq_one_letter_code
_entity_poly.pdbx_strand_id
1 'polypeptide(L)'
;MYLSDTIRSVIFQSGDFDISYVVRDGGSSDGTAGIVRQWQAFVKRSPGLLNCRSVELLYESGADTGMYDALNKGFERLSVSAPDAMTWINSDDMLAPGALATVASAFNGLPDAELVGGRAAWLNGDGENMGVAPVMGFARAFLAAGLHDGRKRPFVMQEGTFWKRRVWEEVGGLDPTLRLAGDWDLWRKMARTTEYIALDALIAYHRRRPGQLSENITKYHVEIDAVLDRSGRADYEALAEGYESDGQSAPAESRPQPVMAPVGKYRPDLRNWTKIMSLVGQGPAPRLYSDGGAATALRGRVVDGMGAPEGPFPEFDLPSGVRWVQAGEATVAFEVSDPGRYLVRLQCRSIYDQTNVRIRSHGRLLYEATIPASLESQSHELLFPVVFERGRNDLAILPEHPLASPDLRLLYIDVLAWHVDGPASASAFSADSNANRSANDGEWRANVSAGARFESGNEGGGGLEIFSDRTGPRTIQLQILRNSTGARDFRATISGMTSGWTKAIDAGNEAALTVAFEGFFFAGRTVMRIEARDVAGSDDFSVKDIAFTDQ
;
A
#
# COMPACT_ATOMS: atom_id res chain seq x y z
N MET A 1 22.12 26.30 -5.79
CA MET A 1 22.01 26.92 -4.45
C MET A 1 20.53 27.14 -4.19
N TYR A 2 19.96 26.49 -3.16
CA TYR A 2 18.51 26.30 -2.99
C TYR A 2 17.87 27.18 -1.92
N LEU A 3 18.68 27.84 -1.08
CA LEU A 3 18.22 28.62 0.08
C LEU A 3 17.15 29.66 -0.24
N SER A 4 17.22 30.28 -1.43
CA SER A 4 16.21 31.25 -1.85
C SER A 4 14.82 30.63 -1.97
N ASP A 5 14.73 29.41 -2.49
CA ASP A 5 13.47 28.68 -2.63
C ASP A 5 12.93 28.24 -1.26
N THR A 6 13.82 27.79 -0.37
CA THR A 6 13.48 27.48 1.02
C THR A 6 12.90 28.69 1.74
N ILE A 7 13.61 29.84 1.74
CA ILE A 7 13.13 31.06 2.39
C ILE A 7 11.79 31.50 1.79
N ARG A 8 11.69 31.49 0.45
CA ARG A 8 10.46 31.81 -0.28
C ARG A 8 9.30 30.92 0.19
N SER A 9 9.52 29.62 0.36
CA SER A 9 8.49 28.67 0.78
C SER A 9 7.93 28.95 2.18
N VAL A 10 8.72 29.59 3.05
CA VAL A 10 8.32 29.97 4.42
C VAL A 10 7.62 31.32 4.43
N ILE A 11 8.23 32.37 3.86
CA ILE A 11 7.71 33.74 4.01
C ILE A 11 6.39 34.00 3.28
N PHE A 12 6.06 33.19 2.27
CA PHE A 12 4.81 33.32 1.50
C PHE A 12 3.69 32.38 1.98
N GLN A 13 3.89 31.73 3.13
CA GLN A 13 2.82 30.98 3.78
C GLN A 13 1.64 31.92 4.09
N SER A 14 0.44 31.38 3.90
CA SER A 14 -0.80 32.15 3.99
C SER A 14 -1.60 31.74 5.21
N GLY A 15 -2.13 32.70 5.98
CA GLY A 15 -3.03 32.43 7.10
C GLY A 15 -2.96 33.46 8.23
N ASP A 16 -3.82 33.29 9.24
CA ASP A 16 -3.92 34.21 10.39
C ASP A 16 -2.93 33.82 11.51
N PHE A 17 -1.64 34.06 11.25
CA PHE A 17 -0.55 33.82 12.18
C PHE A 17 0.63 34.76 11.90
N ASP A 18 1.54 34.84 12.87
CA ASP A 18 2.85 35.50 12.75
C ASP A 18 3.93 34.44 12.53
N ILE A 19 4.96 34.76 11.74
CA ILE A 19 6.10 33.88 11.50
C ILE A 19 7.34 34.52 12.13
N SER A 20 7.94 33.85 13.12
CA SER A 20 9.31 34.14 13.58
C SER A 20 10.25 33.11 12.93
N TYR A 21 11.19 33.58 12.11
CA TYR A 21 12.05 32.72 11.29
C TYR A 21 13.51 33.14 11.42
N VAL A 22 14.34 32.23 11.92
CA VAL A 22 15.79 32.45 12.09
C VAL A 22 16.53 31.59 11.07
N VAL A 23 17.34 32.23 10.23
CA VAL A 23 18.35 31.55 9.40
C VAL A 23 19.68 31.56 10.14
N ARG A 24 20.11 30.39 10.58
CA ARG A 24 21.42 30.16 11.20
C ARG A 24 22.40 29.64 10.16
N ASP A 25 23.50 30.36 9.97
CA ASP A 25 24.54 30.05 9.00
C ASP A 25 25.85 29.69 9.71
N GLY A 26 26.37 28.49 9.47
CA GLY A 26 27.62 27.97 10.05
C GLY A 26 28.90 28.65 9.56
N GLY A 27 28.81 29.80 8.90
CA GLY A 27 29.93 30.56 8.37
C GLY A 27 30.20 30.29 6.89
N SER A 28 29.14 30.16 6.09
CA SER A 28 29.25 29.84 4.67
C SER A 28 29.97 30.93 3.88
N SER A 29 30.81 30.53 2.92
CA SER A 29 31.54 31.43 2.02
C SER A 29 30.86 31.61 0.65
N ASP A 30 29.73 30.94 0.43
CA ASP A 30 29.08 30.73 -0.88
C ASP A 30 28.00 31.77 -1.22
N GLY A 31 28.02 32.94 -0.59
CA GLY A 31 27.05 34.02 -0.85
C GLY A 31 25.72 33.89 -0.10
N THR A 32 25.58 32.88 0.77
CA THR A 32 24.43 32.67 1.68
C THR A 32 23.98 33.96 2.38
N ALA A 33 24.91 34.70 3.01
CA ALA A 33 24.61 35.98 3.67
C ALA A 33 23.95 37.00 2.73
N GLY A 34 24.35 37.03 1.46
CA GLY A 34 23.80 37.93 0.45
C GLY A 34 22.33 37.63 0.14
N ILE A 35 21.98 36.35 -0.02
CA ILE A 35 20.60 35.91 -0.27
C ILE A 35 19.70 36.29 0.90
N VAL A 36 20.11 35.97 2.14
CA VAL A 36 19.27 36.23 3.32
C VAL A 36 19.04 37.73 3.49
N ARG A 37 20.06 38.57 3.28
CA ARG A 37 19.91 40.04 3.30
C ARG A 37 18.91 40.56 2.26
N GLN A 38 18.89 39.96 1.06
CA GLN A 38 17.90 40.34 0.03
C GLN A 38 16.48 40.03 0.49
N TRP A 39 16.24 38.86 1.07
CA TRP A 39 14.94 38.47 1.62
C TRP A 39 14.54 39.30 2.84
N GLN A 40 15.46 39.60 3.76
CA GLN A 40 15.22 40.53 4.87
C GLN A 40 14.80 41.92 4.36
N ALA A 41 15.47 42.42 3.31
CA ALA A 41 15.10 43.68 2.68
C ALA A 41 13.74 43.61 1.95
N PHE A 42 13.37 42.46 1.39
CA PHE A 42 12.06 42.23 0.78
C PHE A 42 10.94 42.29 1.83
N VAL A 43 11.05 41.50 2.91
CA VAL A 43 10.08 41.45 4.02
C VAL A 43 9.84 42.84 4.62
N LYS A 44 10.91 43.62 4.84
CA LYS A 44 10.81 44.99 5.38
C LYS A 44 10.15 45.99 4.42
N ARG A 45 10.44 45.90 3.13
CA ARG A 45 9.95 46.88 2.12
C ARG A 45 8.55 46.56 1.60
N SER A 46 8.12 45.30 1.71
CA SER A 46 6.89 44.82 1.05
C SER A 46 5.96 44.06 2.01
N PRO A 47 5.62 44.59 3.20
CA PRO A 47 4.77 43.88 4.16
C PRO A 47 3.38 43.54 3.58
N GLY A 48 2.86 44.35 2.65
CA GLY A 48 1.59 44.09 1.97
C GLY A 48 1.61 42.97 0.91
N LEU A 49 2.77 42.37 0.62
CA LEU A 49 2.90 41.19 -0.25
C LEU A 49 2.99 39.88 0.54
N LEU A 50 2.98 39.96 1.88
CA LEU A 50 2.96 38.80 2.76
C LEU A 50 1.51 38.34 2.93
N ASN A 51 1.30 37.02 3.00
CA ASN A 51 -0.04 36.43 3.11
C ASN A 51 -0.40 36.02 4.55
N CYS A 52 0.37 36.51 5.53
CA CYS A 52 0.18 36.29 6.96
C CYS A 52 0.24 37.62 7.73
N ARG A 53 0.03 37.61 9.05
CA ARG A 53 -0.02 38.85 9.85
C ARG A 53 1.32 39.58 9.86
N SER A 54 2.40 38.85 10.09
CA SER A 54 3.75 39.39 10.03
C SER A 54 4.80 38.28 9.83
N VAL A 55 5.98 38.69 9.35
CA VAL A 55 7.17 37.83 9.25
C VAL A 55 8.36 38.57 9.87
N GLU A 56 8.97 37.98 10.88
CA GLU A 56 10.25 38.39 11.44
C GLU A 56 11.34 37.44 10.91
N LEU A 57 12.18 37.92 10.00
CA LEU A 57 13.31 37.15 9.45
C LEU A 57 14.64 37.60 10.05
N LEU A 58 15.20 36.76 10.92
CA LEU A 58 16.51 36.95 11.55
C LEU A 58 17.58 36.15 10.82
N TYR A 59 18.80 36.70 10.79
CA TYR A 59 19.97 36.05 10.22
C TYR A 59 21.11 36.16 11.20
N GLU A 60 21.72 35.03 11.53
CA GLU A 60 22.90 35.00 12.39
C GLU A 60 23.91 34.01 11.80
N SER A 61 25.16 34.46 11.71
CA SER A 61 26.27 33.66 11.24
C SER A 61 27.29 33.48 12.36
N GLY A 62 27.83 32.27 12.49
CA GLY A 62 28.85 31.96 13.47
C GLY A 62 29.23 30.49 13.41
N ALA A 63 30.43 30.16 13.88
CA ALA A 63 30.85 28.77 13.96
C ALA A 63 29.86 27.97 14.84
N ASP A 64 29.44 26.83 14.29
CA ASP A 64 28.71 25.80 15.02
C ASP A 64 29.54 24.53 15.09
N THR A 65 29.21 23.67 16.03
CA THR A 65 29.81 22.34 16.09
C THR A 65 29.10 21.36 15.16
N GLY A 66 27.97 21.73 14.55
CA GLY A 66 27.16 20.93 13.64
C GLY A 66 25.73 21.49 13.49
N MET A 67 24.96 20.90 12.58
CA MET A 67 23.58 21.35 12.26
C MET A 67 22.68 21.43 13.50
N TYR A 68 22.73 20.42 14.37
CA TYR A 68 21.88 20.38 15.56
C TYR A 68 22.26 21.42 16.63
N ASP A 69 23.55 21.78 16.74
CA ASP A 69 24.01 22.92 17.55
C ASP A 69 23.50 24.25 16.98
N ALA A 70 23.57 24.42 15.66
CA ALA A 70 23.02 25.59 14.98
C ALA A 70 21.51 25.72 15.18
N LEU A 71 20.76 24.61 15.10
CA LEU A 71 19.31 24.57 15.32
C LEU A 71 18.93 24.93 16.76
N ASN A 72 19.59 24.35 17.76
CA ASN A 72 19.36 24.69 19.17
C ASN A 72 19.55 26.20 19.42
N LYS A 73 20.70 26.75 18.97
CA LYS A 73 20.97 28.19 19.05
C LYS A 73 19.95 29.03 18.29
N GLY A 74 19.46 28.54 17.14
CA GLY A 74 18.42 29.24 16.37
C GLY A 74 17.10 29.32 17.13
N PHE A 75 16.67 28.21 17.73
CA PHE A 75 15.42 28.15 18.49
C PHE A 75 15.44 29.04 19.74
N GLU A 76 16.60 29.22 20.40
CA GLU A 76 16.76 30.17 21.51
C GLU A 76 16.50 31.63 21.12
N ARG A 77 16.57 31.96 19.83
CA ARG A 77 16.39 33.32 19.30
C ARG A 77 14.96 33.61 18.86
N LEU A 78 14.09 32.60 18.81
CA LEU A 78 12.71 32.78 18.39
C LEU A 78 11.87 33.48 19.47
N SER A 79 11.12 34.48 19.02
CA SER A 79 10.13 35.22 19.81
C SER A 79 8.80 34.46 19.90
N VAL A 80 8.81 33.24 20.46
CA VAL A 80 7.64 32.35 20.54
C VAL A 80 7.35 31.92 21.98
N SER A 81 6.08 31.67 22.30
CA SER A 81 5.59 31.25 23.62
C SER A 81 5.30 29.74 23.67
N ALA A 82 5.10 29.18 24.88
CA ALA A 82 4.84 27.75 25.09
C ALA A 82 3.74 27.10 24.19
N PRO A 83 2.60 27.76 23.90
CA PRO A 83 1.56 27.20 23.01
C PRO A 83 1.89 27.30 21.52
N ASP A 84 2.86 28.13 21.12
CA ASP A 84 3.19 28.35 19.72
C ASP A 84 3.83 27.11 19.09
N ALA A 85 3.58 26.93 17.79
CA ALA A 85 4.16 25.85 17.02
C ALA A 85 5.59 26.19 16.59
N MET A 86 6.44 25.18 16.57
CA MET A 86 7.83 25.19 16.13
C MET A 86 8.00 24.16 15.02
N THR A 87 8.94 24.43 14.13
CA THR A 87 9.48 23.52 13.13
C THR A 87 10.87 23.98 12.73
N TRP A 88 11.63 23.18 11.98
CA TRP A 88 12.74 23.67 11.19
C TRP A 88 12.62 23.18 9.75
N ILE A 89 13.34 23.80 8.83
CA ILE A 89 13.40 23.40 7.43
C ILE A 89 14.84 23.50 6.96
N ASN A 90 15.36 22.45 6.34
CA ASN A 90 16.73 22.47 5.81
C ASN A 90 16.84 23.43 4.62
N SER A 91 18.05 23.92 4.35
CA SER A 91 18.32 25.00 3.39
C SER A 91 18.12 24.62 1.91
N ASP A 92 17.74 23.38 1.64
CA ASP A 92 17.42 22.82 0.34
C ASP A 92 15.99 22.29 0.21
N ASP A 93 15.26 22.17 1.33
CA ASP A 93 13.88 21.72 1.39
C ASP A 93 12.89 22.89 1.31
N MET A 94 11.60 22.58 1.16
CA MET A 94 10.56 23.60 1.06
C MET A 94 9.29 23.20 1.81
N LEU A 95 8.62 24.17 2.43
CA LEU A 95 7.25 23.97 2.89
C LEU A 95 6.28 23.99 1.71
N ALA A 96 5.22 23.16 1.79
CA ALA A 96 4.16 23.18 0.81
C ALA A 96 3.31 24.45 0.92
N PRO A 97 2.76 24.98 -0.18
CA PRO A 97 1.80 26.08 -0.12
C PRO A 97 0.63 25.75 0.82
N GLY A 98 0.36 26.62 1.80
CA GLY A 98 -0.72 26.43 2.78
C GLY A 98 -0.38 25.49 3.94
N ALA A 99 0.86 25.00 4.03
CA ALA A 99 1.31 24.12 5.12
C ALA A 99 1.08 24.73 6.50
N LEU A 100 1.46 25.99 6.73
CA LEU A 100 1.32 26.61 8.06
C LEU A 100 -0.14 26.85 8.45
N ALA A 101 -1.01 27.22 7.51
CA ALA A 101 -2.45 27.30 7.78
C ALA A 101 -3.04 25.93 8.10
N THR A 102 -2.59 24.89 7.40
CA THR A 102 -3.02 23.51 7.64
C THR A 102 -2.64 23.05 9.05
N VAL A 103 -1.38 23.29 9.45
CA VAL A 103 -0.87 22.97 10.78
C VAL A 103 -1.58 23.79 11.87
N ALA A 104 -1.75 25.10 11.67
CA ALA A 104 -2.48 25.95 12.61
C ALA A 104 -3.92 25.49 12.78
N SER A 105 -4.60 25.15 11.68
CA SER A 105 -5.94 24.57 11.71
C SER A 105 -5.99 23.23 12.44
N ALA A 106 -4.98 22.37 12.26
CA ALA A 106 -4.90 21.09 12.96
C ALA A 106 -4.69 21.26 14.47
N PHE A 107 -3.78 22.13 14.91
CA PHE A 107 -3.58 22.40 16.34
C PHE A 107 -4.82 23.03 17.01
N ASN A 108 -5.58 23.84 16.29
CA ASN A 108 -6.82 24.43 16.80
C ASN A 108 -7.98 23.41 16.81
N GLY A 109 -8.03 22.52 15.81
CA GLY A 109 -9.11 21.54 15.63
C GLY A 109 -8.94 20.26 16.45
N LEU A 110 -7.70 19.93 16.83
CA LEU A 110 -7.33 18.75 17.61
C LEU A 110 -6.77 19.20 18.97
N PRO A 111 -7.60 19.25 20.03
CA PRO A 111 -7.21 19.87 21.31
C PRO A 111 -5.98 19.24 21.97
N ASP A 112 -5.78 17.93 21.77
CA ASP A 112 -4.64 17.17 22.32
C ASP A 112 -3.42 17.14 21.38
N ALA A 113 -3.48 17.83 20.24
CA ALA A 113 -2.37 17.86 19.30
C ALA A 113 -1.23 18.74 19.83
N GLU A 114 -0.05 18.14 19.91
CA GLU A 114 1.17 18.77 20.40
C GLU A 114 2.38 18.46 19.52
N LEU A 115 2.31 17.35 18.77
CA LEU A 115 3.25 16.94 17.74
C LEU A 115 2.44 16.44 16.54
N VAL A 116 2.62 17.09 15.40
CA VAL A 116 1.92 16.75 14.15
C VAL A 116 2.92 16.73 13.01
N GLY A 117 2.62 15.98 11.96
CA GLY A 117 3.29 16.19 10.68
C GLY A 117 2.51 15.58 9.55
N GLY A 118 2.78 16.02 8.32
CA GLY A 118 1.99 15.61 7.16
C GLY A 118 2.74 14.74 6.17
N ARG A 119 2.13 14.56 5.01
CA ARG A 119 2.78 13.96 3.85
C ARG A 119 3.92 14.87 3.42
N ALA A 120 5.07 14.25 3.14
CA ALA A 120 6.15 14.87 2.40
C ALA A 120 6.04 14.46 0.91
N ALA A 121 6.47 15.34 0.03
CA ALA A 121 6.72 15.02 -1.38
C ALA A 121 8.21 15.13 -1.68
N TRP A 122 8.67 14.48 -2.74
CA TRP A 122 10.06 14.57 -3.16
C TRP A 122 10.21 15.54 -4.33
N LEU A 123 11.22 16.41 -4.26
CA LEU A 123 11.63 17.25 -5.39
C LEU A 123 12.96 16.76 -5.95
N ASN A 124 13.15 16.85 -7.26
CA ASN A 124 14.49 16.73 -7.84
C ASN A 124 15.30 18.04 -7.64
N GLY A 125 16.53 18.05 -8.14
CA GLY A 125 17.40 19.23 -8.10
C GLY A 125 16.77 20.49 -8.72
N ASP A 126 15.95 20.33 -9.76
CA ASP A 126 15.31 21.44 -10.47
C ASP A 126 13.99 21.91 -9.84
N GLY A 127 13.51 21.20 -8.80
CA GLY A 127 12.27 21.54 -8.09
C GLY A 127 11.01 20.90 -8.68
N GLU A 128 11.16 19.90 -9.52
CA GLU A 128 10.04 19.12 -10.06
C GLU A 128 9.58 18.09 -9.03
N ASN A 129 8.26 17.96 -8.86
CA ASN A 129 7.67 16.98 -7.96
C ASN A 129 7.80 15.56 -8.53
N MET A 130 8.50 14.69 -7.81
CA MET A 130 8.77 13.30 -8.18
C MET A 130 7.75 12.32 -7.58
N GLY A 131 6.91 12.76 -6.63
CA GLY A 131 5.96 11.91 -5.94
C GLY A 131 5.58 12.46 -4.57
N VAL A 132 4.45 12.00 -4.05
CA VAL A 132 3.93 12.35 -2.71
C VAL A 132 3.87 11.08 -1.87
N ALA A 133 4.49 11.11 -0.69
CA ALA A 133 4.45 9.99 0.24
C ALA A 133 3.00 9.68 0.66
N PRO A 134 2.67 8.40 0.88
CA PRO A 134 1.41 8.03 1.50
C PRO A 134 1.33 8.61 2.92
N VAL A 135 0.11 8.79 3.43
CA VAL A 135 -0.07 9.09 4.86
C VAL A 135 0.31 7.84 5.66
N MET A 136 1.17 8.02 6.67
CA MET A 136 1.67 6.93 7.51
C MET A 136 1.41 7.25 8.97
N GLY A 137 0.82 6.30 9.70
CA GLY A 137 0.64 6.44 11.14
C GLY A 137 1.89 6.02 11.91
N PHE A 138 2.31 6.83 12.89
CA PHE A 138 3.44 6.59 13.76
C PHE A 138 2.95 6.31 15.18
N ALA A 139 2.97 5.04 15.60
CA ALA A 139 2.50 4.71 16.93
C ALA A 139 3.45 5.23 17.99
N ARG A 140 2.89 5.85 19.04
CA ARG A 140 3.66 6.48 20.10
C ARG A 140 4.71 5.55 20.70
N ALA A 141 4.32 4.32 21.05
CA ALA A 141 5.25 3.34 21.63
C ALA A 141 6.42 2.99 20.69
N PHE A 142 6.15 2.86 19.39
CA PHE A 142 7.19 2.53 18.41
C PHE A 142 8.11 3.69 18.12
N LEU A 143 7.53 4.89 18.02
CA LEU A 143 8.31 6.11 17.84
C LEU A 143 9.18 6.36 19.07
N ALA A 144 8.64 6.21 20.29
CA ALA A 144 9.36 6.36 21.55
C ALA A 144 10.47 5.32 21.77
N ALA A 145 10.30 4.12 21.22
CA ALA A 145 11.32 3.08 21.22
C ALA A 145 12.40 3.30 20.14
N GLY A 146 12.15 4.18 19.17
CA GLY A 146 13.08 4.46 18.07
C GLY A 146 12.98 3.51 16.88
N LEU A 147 11.87 2.77 16.74
CA LEU A 147 11.68 1.80 15.65
C LEU A 147 11.51 2.42 14.26
N HIS A 148 11.32 3.74 14.15
CA HIS A 148 11.17 4.48 12.89
C HIS A 148 12.51 4.96 12.34
N ASP A 149 13.44 4.02 12.19
CA ASP A 149 14.84 4.22 11.81
C ASP A 149 15.15 3.91 10.33
N GLY A 150 14.10 3.62 9.55
CA GLY A 150 14.18 3.27 8.14
C GLY A 150 14.60 1.84 7.83
N ARG A 151 14.96 1.01 8.82
CA ARG A 151 15.35 -0.39 8.58
C ARG A 151 14.13 -1.29 8.44
N LYS A 152 13.20 -1.18 9.39
CA LYS A 152 11.97 -1.99 9.44
C LYS A 152 10.71 -1.14 9.38
N ARG A 153 10.78 0.14 9.72
CA ARG A 153 9.66 1.08 9.66
C ARG A 153 10.11 2.39 9.01
N PRO A 154 9.19 3.08 8.31
CA PRO A 154 9.51 4.31 7.62
C PRO A 154 9.94 5.40 8.61
N PHE A 155 10.77 6.33 8.13
CA PHE A 155 11.14 7.54 8.86
C PHE A 155 9.93 8.45 9.10
N VAL A 156 9.98 9.17 10.21
CA VAL A 156 9.23 10.43 10.33
C VAL A 156 10.03 11.48 9.56
N MET A 157 9.44 12.03 8.51
CA MET A 157 10.10 13.04 7.68
C MET A 157 10.22 14.37 8.44
N GLN A 158 11.40 14.99 8.36
CA GLN A 158 11.76 16.15 9.15
C GLN A 158 10.96 17.39 8.71
N GLU A 159 11.03 17.71 7.43
CA GLU A 159 10.61 18.96 6.79
C GLU A 159 9.10 19.26 6.95
N GLY A 160 8.32 18.24 7.28
CA GLY A 160 6.87 18.31 7.47
C GLY A 160 6.39 18.13 8.90
N THR A 161 7.29 18.14 9.90
CA THR A 161 6.96 17.90 11.31
C THR A 161 6.96 19.19 12.13
N PHE A 162 5.95 19.34 12.97
CA PHE A 162 5.66 20.52 13.78
C PHE A 162 5.29 20.11 15.21
N TRP A 163 5.73 20.87 16.20
CA TRP A 163 5.42 20.62 17.62
C TRP A 163 5.18 21.91 18.37
N LYS A 164 4.51 21.86 19.52
CA LYS A 164 4.39 23.02 20.41
C LYS A 164 5.70 23.28 21.15
N ARG A 165 6.04 24.55 21.42
CA ARG A 165 7.27 24.93 22.13
C ARG A 165 7.45 24.20 23.47
N ARG A 166 6.38 23.99 24.22
CA ARG A 166 6.49 23.23 25.48
C ARG A 166 7.03 21.80 25.30
N VAL A 167 6.72 21.13 24.19
CA VAL A 167 7.22 19.77 23.90
C VAL A 167 8.74 19.80 23.66
N TRP A 168 9.22 20.85 22.97
CA TRP A 168 10.65 21.08 22.77
C TRP A 168 11.40 21.30 24.09
N GLU A 169 10.84 22.15 24.96
CA GLU A 169 11.42 22.48 26.27
C GLU A 169 11.42 21.26 27.20
N GLU A 170 10.37 20.43 27.16
CA GLU A 170 10.24 19.21 27.95
C GLU A 170 11.33 18.17 27.61
N VAL A 171 11.65 18.01 26.33
CA VAL A 171 12.66 17.03 25.88
C VAL A 171 14.09 17.56 25.87
N GLY A 172 14.28 18.86 26.13
CA GLY A 172 15.60 19.52 26.14
C GLY A 172 16.22 19.74 24.75
N GLY A 173 15.40 19.76 23.69
CA GLY A 173 15.86 20.01 22.32
C GLY A 173 16.69 18.88 21.68
N LEU A 174 17.51 19.26 20.69
CA LEU A 174 18.35 18.33 19.91
C LEU A 174 19.67 18.01 20.65
N ASP A 175 20.19 16.80 20.51
CA ASP A 175 21.54 16.47 20.99
C ASP A 175 22.58 17.03 19.99
N PRO A 176 23.38 18.06 20.37
CA PRO A 176 24.33 18.70 19.46
C PRO A 176 25.54 17.83 19.12
N THR A 177 25.72 16.68 19.78
CA THR A 177 26.79 15.72 19.47
C THR A 177 26.48 14.85 18.26
N LEU A 178 25.19 14.74 17.91
CA LEU A 178 24.69 14.03 16.74
C LEU A 178 25.02 14.82 15.46
N ARG A 179 25.10 14.11 14.33
CA ARG A 179 25.42 14.68 13.01
C ARG A 179 24.38 14.36 11.97
N LEU A 180 23.72 13.21 12.12
CA LEU A 180 22.85 12.65 11.11
C LEU A 180 21.48 12.33 11.70
N ALA A 181 21.39 11.70 12.88
CA ALA A 181 20.15 11.13 13.43
C ALA A 181 19.50 11.93 14.58
N GLY A 182 19.72 13.24 14.62
CA GLY A 182 19.18 14.11 15.67
C GLY A 182 17.67 14.33 15.56
N ASP A 183 17.12 14.36 14.34
CA ASP A 183 15.67 14.38 14.12
C ASP A 183 14.99 13.12 14.65
N TRP A 184 15.52 11.93 14.33
CA TRP A 184 15.04 10.66 14.88
C TRP A 184 15.10 10.62 16.41
N ASP A 185 16.20 11.06 17.02
CA ASP A 185 16.30 11.10 18.48
C ASP A 185 15.29 12.08 19.08
N LEU A 186 15.06 13.22 18.44
CA LEU A 186 14.07 14.19 18.88
C LEU A 186 12.66 13.61 18.86
N TRP A 187 12.23 13.02 17.73
CA TRP A 187 10.90 12.43 17.60
C TRP A 187 10.66 11.33 18.63
N ARG A 188 11.69 10.50 18.87
CA ARG A 188 11.68 9.46 19.89
C ARG A 188 11.50 10.03 21.30
N LYS A 189 12.25 11.08 21.66
CA LYS A 189 12.13 11.73 22.97
C LYS A 189 10.75 12.36 23.15
N MET A 190 10.24 13.07 22.15
CA MET A 190 8.91 13.68 22.19
C MET A 190 7.81 12.63 22.31
N ALA A 191 7.96 11.50 21.62
CA ALA A 191 7.00 10.41 21.66
C ALA A 191 6.89 9.73 23.04
N ARG A 192 7.80 9.99 23.98
CA ARG A 192 7.67 9.45 25.36
C ARG A 192 6.45 10.01 26.08
N THR A 193 6.05 11.25 25.77
CA THR A 193 4.95 11.94 26.44
C THR A 193 3.87 12.43 25.48
N THR A 194 4.19 12.55 24.19
CA THR A 194 3.32 13.16 23.19
C THR A 194 2.96 12.20 22.06
N GLU A 195 1.72 12.23 21.56
CA GLU A 195 1.34 11.50 20.34
C GLU A 195 1.78 12.25 19.07
N TYR A 196 2.37 11.55 18.11
CA TYR A 196 2.58 12.08 16.76
C TYR A 196 1.30 11.87 15.93
N ILE A 197 0.63 12.95 15.54
CA ILE A 197 -0.56 12.87 14.68
C ILE A 197 -0.16 13.12 13.22
N ALA A 198 -0.29 12.09 12.39
CA ALA A 198 -0.01 12.20 10.96
C ALA A 198 -1.19 12.84 10.22
N LEU A 199 -1.03 14.06 9.72
CA LEU A 199 -2.04 14.79 8.95
C LEU A 199 -2.09 14.24 7.52
N ASP A 200 -3.29 13.90 7.06
CA ASP A 200 -3.53 13.49 5.67
C ASP A 200 -3.56 14.71 4.72
N ALA A 201 -2.45 15.44 4.67
CA ALA A 201 -2.24 16.64 3.85
C ALA A 201 -0.77 16.75 3.47
N LEU A 202 -0.49 17.33 2.29
CA LEU A 202 0.88 17.67 1.88
C LEU A 202 1.37 18.88 2.66
N ILE A 203 2.46 18.73 3.42
CA ILE A 203 3.00 19.77 4.30
C ILE A 203 4.36 20.26 3.84
N ALA A 204 5.17 19.40 3.22
CA ALA A 204 6.52 19.77 2.86
C ALA A 204 7.07 18.97 1.67
N TYR A 205 8.20 19.44 1.18
CA TYR A 205 8.95 18.92 0.06
C TYR A 205 10.39 18.65 0.49
N HIS A 206 10.80 17.39 0.42
CA HIS A 206 12.18 16.97 0.58
C HIS A 206 12.91 17.02 -0.76
N ARG A 207 13.95 17.83 -0.88
CA ARG A 207 14.72 17.91 -2.13
C ARG A 207 15.78 16.81 -2.16
N ARG A 208 15.75 15.98 -3.22
CA ARG A 208 16.77 14.99 -3.50
C ARG A 208 17.84 15.61 -4.39
N ARG A 209 19.06 15.68 -3.87
CA ARG A 209 20.24 16.11 -4.63
C ARG A 209 21.48 15.30 -4.28
N PRO A 210 22.47 15.24 -5.18
CA PRO A 210 23.79 14.69 -4.86
C PRO A 210 24.46 15.40 -3.68
N GLY A 211 25.11 14.64 -2.80
CA GLY A 211 25.91 15.17 -1.70
C GLY A 211 25.10 15.69 -0.51
N GLN A 212 23.83 15.30 -0.39
CA GLN A 212 23.03 15.52 0.82
C GLN A 212 23.47 14.56 1.95
N LEU A 213 23.35 15.00 3.20
CA LEU A 213 23.78 14.19 4.35
C LEU A 213 23.03 12.85 4.45
N SER A 214 21.77 12.83 4.01
CA SER A 214 20.91 11.64 4.03
C SER A 214 21.36 10.52 3.08
N GLU A 215 22.30 10.76 2.16
CA GLU A 215 22.90 9.69 1.34
C GLU A 215 23.74 8.72 2.17
N ASN A 216 24.23 9.15 3.34
CA ASN A 216 25.07 8.32 4.19
C ASN A 216 24.27 7.54 5.24
N ILE A 217 23.35 6.70 4.76
CA ILE A 217 22.45 5.92 5.62
C ILE A 217 23.20 5.01 6.61
N THR A 218 24.35 4.46 6.21
CA THR A 218 25.18 3.62 7.09
C THR A 218 25.68 4.40 8.30
N LYS A 219 26.20 5.63 8.13
CA LYS A 219 26.65 6.44 9.26
C LYS A 219 25.48 6.90 10.13
N TYR A 220 24.34 7.20 9.52
CA TYR A 220 23.10 7.53 10.22
C TYR A 220 22.67 6.37 11.14
N HIS A 221 22.72 5.14 10.63
CA HIS A 221 22.47 3.91 11.37
C HIS A 221 23.46 3.65 12.52
N VAL A 222 24.76 3.87 12.30
CA VAL A 222 25.78 3.80 13.38
C VAL A 222 25.47 4.79 14.50
N GLU A 223 25.05 6.00 14.16
CA GLU A 223 24.70 7.03 15.13
C GLU A 223 23.44 6.67 15.93
N ILE A 224 22.41 6.11 15.28
CA ILE A 224 21.24 5.52 15.96
C ILE A 224 21.66 4.43 16.94
N ASP A 225 22.47 3.47 16.49
CA ASP A 225 22.86 2.33 17.31
C ASP A 225 23.60 2.81 18.56
N ALA A 226 24.48 3.81 18.43
CA ALA A 226 25.16 4.44 19.56
C ALA A 226 24.20 5.20 20.52
N VAL A 227 23.09 5.75 20.03
CA VAL A 227 22.05 6.34 20.90
C VAL A 227 21.25 5.25 21.62
N LEU A 228 20.89 4.16 20.93
CA LEU A 228 20.17 3.02 21.50
C LEU A 228 21.01 2.34 22.59
N ASP A 229 22.31 2.11 22.34
CA ASP A 229 23.26 1.52 23.30
C ASP A 229 23.33 2.33 24.61
N ARG A 230 23.23 3.66 24.50
CA ARG A 230 23.21 4.56 25.66
C ARG A 230 21.84 4.66 26.32
N SER A 231 20.76 4.55 25.56
CA SER A 231 19.42 4.90 26.03
C SER A 231 18.30 4.23 25.22
N GLY A 232 17.96 2.98 25.56
CA GLY A 232 16.71 2.36 25.10
C GLY A 232 16.86 1.20 24.12
N ARG A 233 18.05 0.59 23.99
CA ARG A 233 18.21 -0.67 23.25
C ARG A 233 17.28 -1.77 23.73
N ALA A 234 17.12 -1.95 25.04
CA ALA A 234 16.22 -2.95 25.59
C ALA A 234 14.75 -2.73 25.18
N ASP A 235 14.25 -1.48 25.22
CA ASP A 235 12.88 -1.16 24.80
C ASP A 235 12.72 -1.33 23.28
N TYR A 236 13.72 -0.91 22.51
CA TYR A 236 13.78 -1.11 21.07
C TYR A 236 13.71 -2.60 20.73
N GLU A 237 14.57 -3.43 21.33
CA GLU A 237 14.64 -4.87 21.08
C GLU A 237 13.38 -5.57 21.56
N ALA A 238 12.85 -5.26 22.75
CA ALA A 238 11.62 -5.86 23.25
C ALA A 238 10.41 -5.58 22.35
N LEU A 239 10.30 -4.36 21.81
CA LEU A 239 9.21 -3.99 20.89
C LEU A 239 9.46 -4.45 19.46
N ALA A 240 10.72 -4.53 19.02
CA ALA A 240 11.10 -5.12 17.75
C ALA A 240 10.77 -6.63 17.77
N GLU A 241 11.25 -7.37 18.77
CA GLU A 241 11.02 -8.79 18.97
C GLU A 241 9.55 -9.11 19.27
N GLY A 242 8.84 -8.31 20.06
CA GLY A 242 7.41 -8.53 20.34
C GLY A 242 6.51 -8.39 19.09
N TYR A 243 7.03 -7.79 18.02
CA TYR A 243 6.36 -7.65 16.72
C TYR A 243 6.99 -8.47 15.60
N GLU A 244 8.24 -8.93 15.78
CA GLU A 244 8.95 -9.85 14.88
C GLU A 244 8.74 -11.31 15.25
N SER A 245 8.55 -11.61 16.55
CA SER A 245 7.97 -12.85 17.00
C SER A 245 6.51 -12.84 16.58
N ASP A 246 6.20 -13.66 15.58
CA ASP A 246 4.84 -14.08 15.29
C ASP A 246 4.17 -14.44 16.62
N GLY A 247 3.32 -13.55 17.16
CA GLY A 247 2.46 -13.87 18.30
C GLY A 247 1.40 -14.93 17.97
N GLN A 248 1.69 -15.86 17.05
CA GLN A 248 0.74 -16.73 16.38
C GLN A 248 0.90 -18.20 16.76
N SER A 249 1.96 -18.58 17.47
CA SER A 249 1.96 -19.80 18.30
C SER A 249 1.22 -19.60 19.63
N ALA A 250 0.87 -18.36 19.96
CA ALA A 250 0.13 -18.00 21.15
C ALA A 250 -1.39 -17.96 20.86
N PRO A 251 -2.25 -18.36 21.82
CA PRO A 251 -3.71 -18.23 21.72
C PRO A 251 -4.17 -16.85 21.24
N ALA A 252 -5.35 -16.75 20.60
CA ALA A 252 -5.85 -15.47 20.04
C ALA A 252 -5.89 -14.31 21.08
N GLU A 253 -5.98 -14.64 22.36
CA GLU A 253 -6.02 -13.73 23.51
C GLU A 253 -4.64 -13.15 23.88
N SER A 254 -3.54 -13.75 23.41
CA SER A 254 -2.16 -13.34 23.68
C SER A 254 -1.40 -12.83 22.45
N ARG A 255 -2.09 -12.66 21.32
CA ARG A 255 -1.56 -12.02 20.11
C ARG A 255 -1.29 -10.52 20.38
N PRO A 256 -0.18 -9.95 19.88
CA PRO A 256 -0.01 -8.50 19.89
C PRO A 256 -1.15 -7.87 19.09
N GLN A 257 -1.95 -7.02 19.73
CA GLN A 257 -3.03 -6.29 19.05
C GLN A 257 -2.45 -5.37 17.98
N PRO A 258 -3.11 -5.19 16.81
CA PRO A 258 -2.63 -4.31 15.75
C PRO A 258 -2.33 -2.93 16.32
N VAL A 259 -1.08 -2.46 16.20
CA VAL A 259 -0.75 -1.13 16.68
C VAL A 259 -1.42 -0.10 15.79
N MET A 260 -2.27 0.67 16.42
CA MET A 260 -2.94 1.80 15.81
C MET A 260 -2.14 3.07 16.09
N ALA A 261 -2.11 3.97 15.11
CA ALA A 261 -1.52 5.28 15.24
C ALA A 261 -2.53 6.38 14.84
N PRO A 262 -2.45 7.55 15.46
CA PRO A 262 -3.38 8.62 15.17
C PRO A 262 -3.06 9.29 13.83
N VAL A 263 -4.09 9.43 13.00
CA VAL A 263 -4.07 10.14 11.73
C VAL A 263 -5.11 11.25 11.80
N GLY A 264 -4.70 12.47 11.48
CA GLY A 264 -5.59 13.61 11.32
C GLY A 264 -6.20 13.58 9.92
N LYS A 265 -7.54 13.54 9.84
CA LYS A 265 -8.27 13.72 8.59
C LYS A 265 -9.15 14.96 8.66
N TYR A 266 -9.01 15.83 7.67
CA TYR A 266 -9.90 16.97 7.51
C TYR A 266 -11.28 16.49 7.08
N ARG A 267 -12.33 17.01 7.74
CA ARG A 267 -13.73 16.72 7.46
C ARG A 267 -14.37 17.95 6.83
N PRO A 268 -14.55 17.99 5.50
CA PRO A 268 -15.09 19.16 4.81
C PRO A 268 -16.48 19.56 5.31
N ASP A 269 -17.29 18.58 5.70
CA ASP A 269 -18.64 18.75 6.27
C ASP A 269 -18.61 19.49 7.61
N LEU A 270 -17.62 19.20 8.45
CA LEU A 270 -17.45 19.83 9.75
C LEU A 270 -16.53 21.06 9.71
N ARG A 271 -15.86 21.27 8.58
CA ARG A 271 -14.74 22.21 8.40
C ARG A 271 -13.68 22.10 9.49
N ASN A 272 -13.46 20.89 9.99
CA ASN A 272 -12.58 20.64 11.13
C ASN A 272 -11.76 19.36 10.95
N TRP A 273 -10.68 19.25 11.71
CA TRP A 273 -9.86 18.05 11.80
C TRP A 273 -10.49 17.01 12.73
N THR A 274 -10.36 15.74 12.37
CA THR A 274 -10.74 14.61 13.22
C THR A 274 -9.56 13.67 13.37
N LYS A 275 -9.29 13.26 14.61
CA LYS A 275 -8.30 12.23 14.92
C LYS A 275 -8.96 10.87 14.72
N ILE A 276 -8.44 10.08 13.80
CA ILE A 276 -8.81 8.67 13.61
C ILE A 276 -7.62 7.79 13.95
N MET A 277 -7.88 6.53 14.31
CA MET A 277 -6.84 5.54 14.51
C MET A 277 -6.65 4.73 13.22
N SER A 278 -5.42 4.65 12.71
CA SER A 278 -5.05 3.88 11.51
C SER A 278 -4.02 2.80 11.86
N LEU A 279 -4.03 1.67 11.15
CA LEU A 279 -2.97 0.66 11.26
C LEU A 279 -1.59 1.26 10.88
N VAL A 280 -0.55 0.91 11.64
CA VAL A 280 0.84 1.38 11.46
C VAL A 280 1.55 0.64 10.33
N GLY A 281 2.32 1.37 9.51
CA GLY A 281 3.33 0.82 8.59
C GLY A 281 2.79 0.19 7.30
N GLN A 282 1.48 0.08 7.16
CA GLN A 282 0.77 -0.25 5.93
C GLN A 282 -0.50 0.59 5.98
N GLY A 283 -0.87 1.28 4.90
CA GLY A 283 -2.19 1.91 4.83
C GLY A 283 -3.29 0.92 5.22
N PRO A 284 -4.48 1.38 5.65
CA PRO A 284 -5.57 0.47 6.01
C PRO A 284 -5.75 -0.58 4.92
N ALA A 285 -5.89 -1.85 5.32
CA ALA A 285 -6.04 -2.95 4.38
C ALA A 285 -7.13 -2.59 3.36
N PRO A 286 -6.79 -2.55 2.05
CA PRO A 286 -7.70 -2.03 1.05
C PRO A 286 -8.99 -2.83 1.06
N ARG A 287 -10.12 -2.13 0.89
CA ARG A 287 -11.44 -2.77 0.78
C ARG A 287 -11.79 -2.94 -0.69
N LEU A 288 -12.19 -4.15 -1.05
CA LEU A 288 -12.82 -4.42 -2.33
C LEU A 288 -14.32 -4.26 -2.15
N TYR A 289 -14.93 -3.37 -2.94
CA TYR A 289 -16.37 -3.24 -3.05
C TYR A 289 -16.83 -4.00 -4.29
N SER A 290 -17.75 -4.93 -4.11
CA SER A 290 -18.43 -5.65 -5.18
C SER A 290 -19.93 -5.63 -4.95
N ASP A 291 -20.70 -6.14 -5.92
CA ASP A 291 -22.15 -6.27 -5.80
C ASP A 291 -22.57 -7.18 -4.61
N GLY A 292 -21.65 -8.06 -4.15
CA GLY A 292 -21.81 -8.91 -2.98
C GLY A 292 -21.44 -8.27 -1.64
N GLY A 293 -21.02 -6.99 -1.62
CA GLY A 293 -20.65 -6.25 -0.41
C GLY A 293 -19.21 -5.77 -0.40
N ALA A 294 -18.71 -5.42 0.79
CA ALA A 294 -17.38 -4.85 0.97
C ALA A 294 -16.47 -5.77 1.79
N ALA A 295 -15.48 -6.38 1.15
CA ALA A 295 -14.49 -7.24 1.79
C ALA A 295 -13.21 -6.47 2.12
N THR A 296 -12.67 -6.67 3.33
CA THR A 296 -11.34 -6.15 3.70
C THR A 296 -10.28 -7.16 3.30
N ALA A 297 -9.17 -6.70 2.72
CA ALA A 297 -8.08 -7.58 2.30
C ALA A 297 -7.45 -8.33 3.49
N LEU A 298 -7.25 -9.64 3.33
CA LEU A 298 -6.24 -10.42 4.07
C LEU A 298 -4.87 -10.15 3.46
N ARG A 299 -3.82 -10.07 4.28
CA ARG A 299 -2.44 -9.91 3.79
C ARG A 299 -1.68 -11.21 3.95
N GLY A 300 -1.02 -11.64 2.88
CA GLY A 300 -0.17 -12.84 2.88
C GLY A 300 1.10 -12.62 3.70
N ARG A 301 1.43 -13.58 4.56
CA ARG A 301 2.66 -13.60 5.36
C ARG A 301 3.71 -14.43 4.65
N VAL A 302 4.90 -13.87 4.48
CA VAL A 302 6.07 -14.59 3.98
C VAL A 302 6.48 -15.67 4.99
N VAL A 303 6.55 -16.92 4.54
CA VAL A 303 6.94 -18.09 5.35
C VAL A 303 8.38 -18.48 5.09
N ASP A 304 8.75 -18.59 3.81
CA ASP A 304 10.06 -19.10 3.38
C ASP A 304 10.43 -18.56 2.00
N GLY A 305 11.70 -18.67 1.63
CA GLY A 305 12.20 -18.40 0.28
C GLY A 305 12.19 -16.93 -0.12
N MET A 306 12.14 -16.00 0.84
CA MET A 306 12.35 -14.58 0.59
C MET A 306 13.47 -14.01 1.46
N GLY A 307 14.19 -13.04 0.91
CA GLY A 307 15.23 -12.30 1.60
C GLY A 307 14.74 -11.44 2.75
N ALA A 308 15.71 -10.79 3.41
CA ALA A 308 15.43 -9.77 4.40
C ALA A 308 14.57 -8.64 3.79
N PRO A 309 13.69 -8.01 4.58
CA PRO A 309 12.96 -6.84 4.12
C PRO A 309 13.93 -5.70 3.80
N GLU A 310 13.68 -5.00 2.70
CA GLU A 310 14.49 -3.90 2.19
C GLU A 310 13.66 -2.62 1.99
N GLY A 311 14.33 -1.53 1.66
CA GLY A 311 13.73 -0.23 1.41
C GLY A 311 13.45 0.58 2.67
N PRO A 312 12.70 1.69 2.57
CA PRO A 312 12.03 2.17 1.35
C PRO A 312 13.05 2.57 0.27
N PHE A 313 12.69 2.41 -1.01
CA PHE A 313 13.46 2.94 -2.14
C PHE A 313 12.59 3.94 -2.93
N PRO A 314 12.49 5.19 -2.46
CA PRO A 314 11.64 6.20 -3.08
C PRO A 314 11.99 6.49 -4.54
N GLU A 315 13.26 6.36 -4.92
CA GLU A 315 13.74 6.50 -6.30
C GLU A 315 13.11 5.50 -7.28
N PHE A 316 12.59 4.39 -6.75
CA PHE A 316 11.89 3.37 -7.52
C PHE A 316 10.40 3.31 -7.18
N ASP A 317 9.84 4.24 -6.41
CA ASP A 317 8.45 4.16 -5.91
C ASP A 317 8.18 2.81 -5.19
N LEU A 318 9.13 2.39 -4.35
CA LEU A 318 9.03 1.16 -3.57
C LEU A 318 8.84 1.47 -2.08
N PRO A 319 7.82 0.88 -1.43
CA PRO A 319 7.61 1.04 0.01
C PRO A 319 8.71 0.34 0.82
N SER A 320 8.77 0.63 2.11
CA SER A 320 9.59 -0.15 3.05
C SER A 320 9.04 -1.57 3.20
N GLY A 321 9.90 -2.57 3.31
CA GLY A 321 9.51 -3.95 3.55
C GLY A 321 9.36 -4.82 2.29
N VAL A 322 9.82 -4.33 1.13
CA VAL A 322 9.92 -5.14 -0.10
C VAL A 322 10.95 -6.26 0.09
N ARG A 323 10.81 -7.37 -0.62
CA ARG A 323 11.68 -8.54 -0.44
C ARG A 323 12.02 -9.18 -1.78
N TRP A 324 13.21 -9.73 -1.90
CA TRP A 324 13.55 -10.57 -3.05
C TRP A 324 13.09 -11.99 -2.82
N VAL A 325 12.47 -12.61 -3.83
CA VAL A 325 12.32 -14.06 -3.85
C VAL A 325 13.71 -14.69 -4.06
N GLN A 326 14.13 -15.48 -3.08
CA GLN A 326 15.40 -16.18 -3.04
C GLN A 326 15.18 -17.68 -3.31
N ALA A 327 16.23 -18.40 -3.70
CA ALA A 327 16.19 -19.86 -3.90
C ALA A 327 15.16 -20.39 -4.94
N GLY A 328 14.60 -19.53 -5.80
CA GLY A 328 13.72 -19.91 -6.92
C GLY A 328 12.26 -20.23 -6.55
N GLU A 329 11.92 -20.24 -5.27
CA GLU A 329 10.55 -20.44 -4.77
C GLU A 329 10.40 -19.69 -3.44
N ALA A 330 9.31 -18.93 -3.29
CA ALA A 330 8.91 -18.32 -2.02
C ALA A 330 7.53 -18.81 -1.59
N THR A 331 7.31 -18.98 -0.29
CA THR A 331 6.00 -19.36 0.25
C THR A 331 5.36 -18.20 1.00
N VAL A 332 4.09 -17.95 0.72
CA VAL A 332 3.24 -16.98 1.40
C VAL A 332 2.02 -17.68 1.98
N ALA A 333 1.77 -17.50 3.27
CA ALA A 333 0.64 -18.09 3.99
C ALA A 333 -0.47 -17.07 4.26
N PHE A 334 -1.71 -17.54 4.21
CA PHE A 334 -2.92 -16.82 4.62
C PHE A 334 -3.58 -17.55 5.77
N GLU A 335 -3.94 -16.82 6.82
CA GLU A 335 -4.81 -17.32 7.90
C GLU A 335 -6.26 -16.91 7.60
N VAL A 336 -7.12 -17.89 7.39
CA VAL A 336 -8.47 -17.67 6.85
C VAL A 336 -9.53 -18.08 7.87
N SER A 337 -10.39 -17.13 8.25
CA SER A 337 -11.55 -17.36 9.13
C SER A 337 -12.74 -17.92 8.36
N ASP A 338 -12.99 -17.40 7.17
CA ASP A 338 -14.16 -17.69 6.36
C ASP A 338 -13.70 -18.44 5.11
N PRO A 339 -13.85 -19.78 5.07
CA PRO A 339 -13.47 -20.55 3.89
C PRO A 339 -14.35 -20.15 2.71
N GLY A 340 -13.79 -20.22 1.52
CA GLY A 340 -14.51 -19.83 0.30
C GLY A 340 -13.57 -19.33 -0.78
N ARG A 341 -14.13 -18.68 -1.79
CA ARG A 341 -13.34 -18.11 -2.88
C ARG A 341 -12.74 -16.77 -2.45
N TYR A 342 -11.47 -16.62 -2.76
CA TYR A 342 -10.72 -15.39 -2.60
C TYR A 342 -10.17 -14.94 -3.95
N LEU A 343 -10.21 -13.64 -4.19
CA LEU A 343 -9.40 -13.01 -5.24
C LEU A 343 -8.06 -12.60 -4.62
N VAL A 344 -6.98 -13.20 -5.10
CA VAL A 344 -5.62 -12.90 -4.64
C VAL A 344 -4.95 -11.94 -5.61
N ARG A 345 -4.33 -10.89 -5.08
CA ARG A 345 -3.44 -9.97 -5.79
C ARG A 345 -2.02 -10.16 -5.31
N LEU A 346 -1.10 -10.48 -6.22
CA LEU A 346 0.34 -10.36 -5.99
C LEU A 346 0.86 -9.10 -6.70
N GLN A 347 1.41 -8.16 -5.93
CA GLN A 347 2.11 -7.00 -6.45
C GLN A 347 3.61 -7.26 -6.45
N CYS A 348 4.26 -7.11 -7.60
CA CYS A 348 5.68 -7.42 -7.77
C CYS A 348 6.36 -6.61 -8.88
N ARG A 349 7.69 -6.62 -8.91
CA ARG A 349 8.51 -6.13 -10.03
C ARG A 349 9.56 -7.17 -10.42
N SER A 350 10.02 -7.12 -11.67
CA SER A 350 11.10 -7.97 -12.16
C SER A 350 12.27 -7.11 -12.63
N ILE A 351 13.50 -7.56 -12.38
CA ILE A 351 14.70 -6.98 -13.02
C ILE A 351 14.99 -7.60 -14.38
N TYR A 352 14.54 -8.84 -14.58
CA TYR A 352 14.72 -9.56 -15.82
C TYR A 352 13.49 -9.43 -16.70
N ASP A 353 13.72 -9.35 -18.01
CA ASP A 353 12.64 -9.40 -18.98
C ASP A 353 12.17 -10.86 -19.13
N GLN A 354 10.88 -11.08 -19.35
CA GLN A 354 10.29 -12.41 -19.51
C GLN A 354 10.43 -13.35 -18.28
N THR A 355 10.35 -12.83 -17.06
CA THR A 355 10.28 -13.67 -15.84
C THR A 355 8.93 -14.38 -15.79
N ASN A 356 8.92 -15.71 -15.89
CA ASN A 356 7.70 -16.50 -15.74
C ASN A 356 7.43 -16.74 -14.27
N VAL A 357 6.28 -16.28 -13.77
CA VAL A 357 5.85 -16.47 -12.38
C VAL A 357 4.72 -17.47 -12.35
N ARG A 358 4.96 -18.58 -11.63
CA ARG A 358 3.97 -19.62 -11.37
C ARG A 358 3.53 -19.58 -9.92
N ILE A 359 2.23 -19.67 -9.68
CA ILE A 359 1.64 -19.74 -8.35
C ILE A 359 1.09 -21.14 -8.13
N ARG A 360 1.47 -21.77 -7.01
CA ARG A 360 0.97 -23.09 -6.62
C ARG A 360 0.33 -23.06 -5.25
N SER A 361 -0.61 -23.97 -5.02
CA SER A 361 -1.06 -24.34 -3.67
C SER A 361 -1.17 -25.85 -3.59
N HIS A 362 -0.67 -26.45 -2.51
CA HIS A 362 -0.64 -27.91 -2.31
C HIS A 362 -0.06 -28.67 -3.52
N GLY A 363 0.97 -28.11 -4.16
CA GLY A 363 1.62 -28.66 -5.35
C GLY A 363 0.85 -28.48 -6.68
N ARG A 364 -0.39 -28.00 -6.67
CA ARG A 364 -1.18 -27.72 -7.87
C ARG A 364 -0.91 -26.31 -8.40
N LEU A 365 -0.73 -26.18 -9.71
CA LEU A 365 -0.62 -24.89 -10.39
C LEU A 365 -1.98 -24.17 -10.39
N LEU A 366 -2.00 -22.95 -9.84
CA LEU A 366 -3.18 -22.08 -9.77
C LEU A 366 -3.12 -20.95 -10.80
N TYR A 367 -1.95 -20.38 -11.02
CA TYR A 367 -1.76 -19.24 -11.92
C TYR A 367 -0.37 -19.25 -12.55
N GLU A 368 -0.28 -18.70 -13.76
CA GLU A 368 0.99 -18.54 -14.48
C GLU A 368 0.92 -17.26 -15.31
N ALA A 369 1.96 -16.44 -15.23
CA ALA A 369 2.09 -15.23 -16.04
C ALA A 369 3.56 -14.89 -16.31
N THR A 370 3.84 -14.29 -17.46
CA THR A 370 5.15 -13.75 -17.80
C THR A 370 5.19 -12.26 -17.51
N ILE A 371 6.21 -11.83 -16.76
CA ILE A 371 6.39 -10.47 -16.30
C ILE A 371 7.60 -9.83 -17.01
N PRO A 372 7.44 -8.67 -17.66
CA PRO A 372 8.57 -7.94 -18.24
C PRO A 372 9.44 -7.28 -17.17
N ALA A 373 10.62 -6.80 -17.55
CA ALA A 373 11.47 -6.03 -16.66
C ALA A 373 10.81 -4.68 -16.32
N SER A 374 10.74 -4.33 -15.03
CA SER A 374 10.01 -3.15 -14.57
C SER A 374 10.53 -2.51 -13.29
N LEU A 375 11.73 -2.90 -12.81
CA LEU A 375 12.27 -2.42 -11.52
C LEU A 375 12.20 -0.89 -11.39
N GLU A 376 12.56 -0.15 -12.43
CA GLU A 376 12.63 1.32 -12.43
C GLU A 376 11.32 2.02 -12.84
N SER A 377 10.29 1.28 -13.26
CA SER A 377 9.11 1.89 -13.89
C SER A 377 7.83 1.75 -13.07
N GLN A 378 7.23 0.56 -13.05
CA GLN A 378 5.93 0.33 -12.46
C GLN A 378 5.79 -1.09 -11.88
N SER A 379 4.95 -1.21 -10.87
CA SER A 379 4.58 -2.49 -10.27
C SER A 379 3.60 -3.25 -11.17
N HIS A 380 3.78 -4.57 -11.24
CA HIS A 380 2.82 -5.47 -11.86
C HIS A 380 1.85 -6.01 -10.81
N GLU A 381 0.56 -6.03 -11.14
CA GLU A 381 -0.47 -6.67 -10.32
C GLU A 381 -0.94 -7.95 -11.01
N LEU A 382 -0.69 -9.09 -10.37
CA LEU A 382 -1.21 -10.38 -10.79
C LEU A 382 -2.46 -10.69 -9.97
N LEU A 383 -3.59 -10.88 -10.64
CA LEU A 383 -4.88 -11.16 -10.01
C LEU A 383 -5.34 -12.57 -10.38
N PHE A 384 -5.60 -13.42 -9.37
CA PHE A 384 -6.02 -14.79 -9.59
C PHE A 384 -6.93 -15.31 -8.47
N PRO A 385 -7.94 -16.14 -8.80
CA PRO A 385 -8.82 -16.72 -7.81
C PRO A 385 -8.15 -17.90 -7.10
N VAL A 386 -8.43 -18.05 -5.80
CA VAL A 386 -8.00 -19.19 -4.98
C VAL A 386 -9.15 -19.60 -4.07
N VAL A 387 -9.32 -20.89 -3.82
CA VAL A 387 -10.20 -21.37 -2.75
C VAL A 387 -9.35 -21.56 -1.51
N PHE A 388 -9.70 -20.85 -0.44
CA PHE A 388 -9.07 -21.05 0.85
C PHE A 388 -9.96 -21.84 1.79
N GLU A 389 -9.34 -22.76 2.52
CA GLU A 389 -9.97 -23.48 3.62
C GLU A 389 -9.86 -22.70 4.92
N ARG A 390 -10.62 -23.09 5.94
CA ARG A 390 -10.50 -22.47 7.26
C ARG A 390 -9.14 -22.81 7.87
N GLY A 391 -8.43 -21.81 8.34
CA GLY A 391 -7.08 -21.96 8.91
C GLY A 391 -5.98 -21.53 7.93
N ARG A 392 -4.83 -22.19 8.02
CA ARG A 392 -3.63 -21.80 7.26
C ARG A 392 -3.69 -22.34 5.82
N ASN A 393 -3.48 -21.45 4.87
CA ASN A 393 -3.40 -21.74 3.44
C ASN A 393 -2.09 -21.21 2.85
N ASP A 394 -1.30 -22.09 2.25
CA ASP A 394 0.01 -21.73 1.69
C ASP A 394 -0.06 -21.59 0.16
N LEU A 395 0.56 -20.53 -0.34
CA LEU A 395 0.79 -20.24 -1.75
C LEU A 395 2.29 -20.18 -2.02
N ALA A 396 2.77 -21.03 -2.93
CA ALA A 396 4.13 -20.97 -3.45
C ALA A 396 4.19 -20.05 -4.68
N ILE A 397 5.17 -19.16 -4.70
CA ILE A 397 5.48 -18.19 -5.77
C ILE A 397 6.81 -18.64 -6.38
N LEU A 398 6.78 -19.09 -7.63
CA LEU A 398 7.94 -19.63 -8.33
C LEU A 398 8.30 -18.73 -9.51
N PRO A 399 9.25 -17.80 -9.35
CA PRO A 399 9.79 -17.02 -10.46
C PRO A 399 10.90 -17.78 -11.19
N GLU A 400 10.64 -18.07 -12.46
CA GLU A 400 11.55 -18.72 -13.38
C GLU A 400 12.05 -17.73 -14.43
N HIS A 401 13.38 -17.66 -14.57
CA HIS A 401 14.02 -16.89 -15.61
C HIS A 401 15.18 -17.72 -16.20
N PRO A 402 15.43 -17.66 -17.52
CA PRO A 402 16.48 -18.47 -18.17
C PRO A 402 17.90 -18.21 -17.67
N LEU A 403 18.18 -17.02 -17.12
CA LEU A 403 19.49 -16.68 -16.55
C LEU A 403 19.59 -17.13 -15.08
N ALA A 404 20.61 -17.92 -14.78
CA ALA A 404 20.76 -18.71 -13.55
C ALA A 404 21.26 -17.93 -12.32
N SER A 405 20.79 -16.70 -12.06
CA SER A 405 20.98 -16.08 -10.75
C SER A 405 19.76 -16.37 -9.86
N PRO A 406 19.87 -17.21 -8.83
CA PRO A 406 18.73 -17.65 -8.01
C PRO A 406 18.19 -16.57 -7.05
N ASP A 407 18.97 -15.52 -6.78
CA ASP A 407 18.72 -14.67 -5.60
C ASP A 407 18.01 -13.33 -5.90
N LEU A 408 17.71 -13.03 -7.16
CA LEU A 408 17.17 -11.71 -7.57
C LEU A 408 16.08 -11.81 -8.66
N ARG A 409 15.23 -12.85 -8.63
CA ARG A 409 14.33 -13.12 -9.78
C ARG A 409 13.05 -12.30 -9.77
N LEU A 410 12.52 -11.99 -8.59
CA LEU A 410 11.27 -11.26 -8.45
C LEU A 410 11.34 -10.42 -7.16
N LEU A 411 11.11 -9.12 -7.29
CA LEU A 411 10.93 -8.23 -6.17
C LEU A 411 9.46 -8.29 -5.73
N TYR A 412 9.24 -8.88 -4.56
CA TYR A 412 7.97 -8.96 -3.87
C TYR A 412 7.63 -7.63 -3.19
N ILE A 413 6.43 -7.10 -3.46
CA ILE A 413 5.91 -5.90 -2.80
C ILE A 413 4.83 -6.30 -1.80
N ASP A 414 3.73 -6.90 -2.25
CA ASP A 414 2.74 -7.50 -1.35
C ASP A 414 1.88 -8.61 -2.00
N VAL A 415 1.23 -9.42 -1.16
CA VAL A 415 0.09 -10.25 -1.58
C VAL A 415 -1.10 -9.95 -0.70
N LEU A 416 -2.22 -9.65 -1.34
CA LEU A 416 -3.50 -9.41 -0.68
C LEU A 416 -4.55 -10.39 -1.19
N ALA A 417 -5.54 -10.73 -0.36
CA ALA A 417 -6.65 -11.59 -0.73
C ALA A 417 -7.98 -11.03 -0.24
N TRP A 418 -8.99 -10.96 -1.10
CA TRP A 418 -10.34 -10.54 -0.73
C TRP A 418 -11.31 -11.69 -0.88
N HIS A 419 -12.10 -11.95 0.16
CA HIS A 419 -13.20 -12.90 0.08
C HIS A 419 -14.24 -12.36 -0.91
N VAL A 420 -14.59 -13.16 -1.92
CA VAL A 420 -15.49 -12.74 -3.00
C VAL A 420 -16.89 -13.34 -2.88
N ASP A 421 -17.07 -14.38 -2.06
CA ASP A 421 -18.39 -14.94 -1.77
C ASP A 421 -18.94 -14.28 -0.48
N GLY A 422 -20.13 -13.66 -0.52
CA GLY A 422 -20.74 -13.12 0.70
C GLY A 422 -21.16 -14.22 1.70
N PRO A 423 -21.66 -13.89 2.92
CA PRO A 423 -22.17 -14.85 3.91
C PRO A 423 -23.40 -15.69 3.48
N ALA A 424 -23.73 -15.78 2.19
CA ALA A 424 -24.91 -16.45 1.68
C ALA A 424 -24.54 -17.49 0.62
N SER A 425 -24.11 -18.67 1.05
CA SER A 425 -24.43 -19.99 0.45
C SER A 425 -23.56 -21.10 1.06
N ALA A 426 -23.57 -21.23 2.39
CA ALA A 426 -22.90 -22.31 3.11
C ALA A 426 -23.65 -23.67 3.01
N SER A 427 -24.36 -23.94 1.90
CA SER A 427 -25.21 -25.14 1.77
C SER A 427 -24.79 -26.12 0.66
N ALA A 428 -23.60 -25.99 0.09
CA ALA A 428 -23.03 -27.03 -0.76
C ALA A 428 -21.56 -27.22 -0.34
N PHE A 429 -21.03 -28.42 -0.54
CA PHE A 429 -19.68 -28.87 -0.18
C PHE A 429 -19.57 -29.49 1.23
N SER A 430 -19.98 -30.75 1.34
CA SER A 430 -19.28 -31.71 2.21
C SER A 430 -18.02 -32.17 1.49
N ALA A 431 -16.86 -32.03 2.13
CA ALA A 431 -15.64 -32.69 1.73
C ALA A 431 -15.73 -34.17 2.11
N ASP A 432 -15.96 -35.06 1.14
CA ASP A 432 -15.65 -36.47 1.28
C ASP A 432 -15.50 -37.12 -0.10
N SER A 433 -14.31 -37.68 -0.39
CA SER A 433 -14.19 -39.06 -0.86
C SER A 433 -12.72 -39.44 -1.12
N ASN A 434 -12.14 -40.16 -0.17
CA ASN A 434 -11.20 -41.23 -0.48
C ASN A 434 -11.95 -42.32 -1.27
N ALA A 435 -11.47 -42.72 -2.45
CA ALA A 435 -11.50 -44.12 -2.91
C ALA A 435 -10.76 -44.29 -4.24
N ASN A 436 -9.57 -44.87 -4.15
CA ASN A 436 -8.92 -45.59 -5.23
C ASN A 436 -9.71 -46.90 -5.48
N ARG A 437 -10.25 -47.16 -6.68
CA ARG A 437 -10.39 -48.51 -7.28
C ARG A 437 -11.01 -48.51 -8.70
N SER A 438 -10.15 -48.88 -9.65
CA SER A 438 -10.32 -49.75 -10.83
C SER A 438 -11.48 -49.59 -11.83
N ALA A 439 -11.03 -49.63 -13.10
CA ALA A 439 -11.61 -50.30 -14.28
C ALA A 439 -12.30 -49.40 -15.31
N ASN A 440 -11.60 -49.24 -16.44
CA ASN A 440 -12.07 -49.34 -17.83
C ASN A 440 -13.48 -48.84 -18.16
N ASP A 441 -13.57 -47.68 -18.82
CA ASP A 441 -13.89 -47.57 -20.26
C ASP A 441 -14.27 -46.11 -20.59
N GLY A 442 -13.73 -45.58 -21.69
CA GLY A 442 -14.18 -44.32 -22.29
C GLY A 442 -13.19 -43.15 -22.22
N GLU A 443 -12.20 -43.16 -23.11
CA GLU A 443 -11.35 -42.00 -23.42
C GLU A 443 -12.20 -40.87 -24.02
N TRP A 444 -12.24 -39.69 -23.39
CA TRP A 444 -12.89 -38.49 -23.93
C TRP A 444 -11.88 -37.65 -24.71
N ARG A 445 -12.07 -37.52 -26.03
CA ARG A 445 -11.32 -36.59 -26.89
C ARG A 445 -12.29 -35.57 -27.48
N ALA A 446 -12.13 -34.30 -27.12
CA ALA A 446 -12.75 -33.19 -27.82
C ALA A 446 -11.82 -32.73 -28.96
N ASN A 447 -12.33 -32.68 -30.19
CA ASN A 447 -11.65 -32.10 -31.35
C ASN A 447 -12.26 -30.71 -31.59
N VAL A 448 -11.55 -29.64 -31.20
CA VAL A 448 -11.95 -28.26 -31.55
C VAL A 448 -10.71 -27.44 -31.90
N SER A 449 -10.80 -26.75 -33.03
CA SER A 449 -9.80 -25.83 -33.56
C SER A 449 -9.63 -24.61 -32.64
N ALA A 450 -8.41 -24.48 -32.09
CA ALA A 450 -7.76 -23.28 -31.54
C ALA A 450 -8.56 -22.36 -30.59
N GLY A 451 -8.33 -22.50 -29.28
CA GLY A 451 -8.22 -21.32 -28.39
C GLY A 451 -8.93 -21.32 -27.02
N ALA A 452 -9.87 -22.22 -26.72
CA ALA A 452 -10.61 -22.23 -25.45
C ALA A 452 -10.21 -23.41 -24.54
N ARG A 453 -10.04 -23.17 -23.23
CA ARG A 453 -9.92 -24.22 -22.19
C ARG A 453 -11.24 -24.36 -21.43
N PHE A 454 -11.67 -25.60 -21.18
CA PHE A 454 -12.92 -25.93 -20.48
C PHE A 454 -12.62 -26.80 -19.25
N GLU A 455 -13.31 -26.57 -18.13
CA GLU A 455 -13.31 -27.45 -16.95
C GLU A 455 -14.77 -27.75 -16.54
N SER A 456 -15.12 -29.02 -16.37
CA SER A 456 -16.45 -29.47 -15.90
C SER A 456 -16.37 -29.88 -14.43
N GLY A 457 -17.14 -29.24 -13.56
CA GLY A 457 -17.37 -29.69 -12.18
C GLY A 457 -18.66 -30.50 -12.09
N ASN A 458 -18.61 -31.69 -11.49
CA ASN A 458 -19.80 -32.51 -11.28
C ASN A 458 -20.28 -32.36 -9.83
N GLU A 459 -21.51 -31.87 -9.66
CA GLU A 459 -22.58 -32.34 -8.73
C GLU A 459 -23.52 -31.18 -8.35
N GLY A 460 -24.81 -31.34 -8.70
CA GLY A 460 -25.92 -30.48 -8.27
C GLY A 460 -26.15 -29.22 -9.11
N GLY A 461 -26.76 -29.40 -10.29
CA GLY A 461 -27.08 -28.32 -11.24
C GLY A 461 -26.03 -28.18 -12.33
N GLY A 462 -26.36 -28.57 -13.57
CA GLY A 462 -25.47 -28.53 -14.72
C GLY A 462 -25.15 -27.10 -15.16
N GLY A 463 -24.15 -26.49 -14.52
CA GLY A 463 -23.59 -25.21 -14.90
C GLY A 463 -22.25 -25.36 -15.61
N LEU A 464 -22.06 -24.72 -16.76
CA LEU A 464 -20.77 -24.61 -17.44
C LEU A 464 -20.34 -23.14 -17.49
N GLU A 465 -19.11 -22.86 -17.05
CA GLU A 465 -18.49 -21.53 -17.13
C GLU A 465 -17.51 -21.47 -18.31
N ILE A 466 -17.60 -20.42 -19.12
CA ILE A 466 -16.75 -20.22 -20.31
C ILE A 466 -16.07 -18.85 -20.25
N PHE A 467 -14.77 -18.83 -20.54
CA PHE A 467 -13.96 -17.62 -20.59
C PHE A 467 -13.56 -17.29 -22.03
N SER A 468 -13.74 -16.03 -22.46
CA SER A 468 -13.26 -15.54 -23.75
C SER A 468 -12.47 -14.24 -23.62
N ASP A 469 -11.40 -14.15 -24.39
CA ASP A 469 -10.47 -13.03 -24.51
C ASP A 469 -10.83 -12.05 -25.65
N ARG A 470 -11.95 -12.26 -26.36
CA ARG A 470 -12.38 -11.42 -27.49
C ARG A 470 -13.64 -10.62 -27.20
N THR A 471 -13.74 -9.40 -27.75
CA THR A 471 -14.89 -8.50 -27.62
C THR A 471 -15.74 -8.48 -28.92
N GLY A 472 -17.07 -8.63 -28.83
CA GLY A 472 -18.01 -8.57 -29.97
C GLY A 472 -19.29 -9.42 -29.82
N PRO A 473 -20.33 -9.22 -30.65
CA PRO A 473 -21.55 -10.05 -30.64
C PRO A 473 -21.26 -11.49 -31.09
N ARG A 474 -21.91 -12.50 -30.48
CA ARG A 474 -21.62 -13.93 -30.72
C ARG A 474 -22.88 -14.77 -30.86
N THR A 475 -22.86 -15.73 -31.79
CA THR A 475 -23.88 -16.78 -31.88
C THR A 475 -23.39 -18.03 -31.14
N ILE A 476 -24.18 -18.53 -30.20
CA ILE A 476 -23.82 -19.71 -29.40
C ILE A 476 -24.70 -20.89 -29.84
N GLN A 477 -24.08 -21.98 -30.24
CA GLN A 477 -24.80 -23.24 -30.51
C GLN A 477 -24.53 -24.20 -29.36
N LEU A 478 -25.59 -24.73 -28.76
CA LEU A 478 -25.55 -25.65 -27.63
C LEU A 478 -26.23 -26.96 -28.03
N GLN A 479 -25.55 -28.08 -27.93
CA GLN A 479 -26.20 -29.38 -27.99
C GLN A 479 -26.46 -29.88 -26.56
N ILE A 480 -27.73 -30.08 -26.22
CA ILE A 480 -28.15 -30.55 -24.88
C ILE A 480 -28.72 -31.97 -25.03
N LEU A 481 -28.20 -32.89 -24.24
CA LEU A 481 -28.59 -34.30 -24.25
C LEU A 481 -29.42 -34.62 -23.00
N ARG A 482 -30.60 -35.20 -23.21
CA ARG A 482 -31.42 -35.79 -22.14
C ARG A 482 -31.18 -37.30 -22.13
N ASN A 483 -30.79 -37.85 -20.97
CA ASN A 483 -30.41 -39.27 -20.79
C ASN A 483 -31.48 -40.26 -21.30
N SER A 484 -32.75 -39.87 -21.40
CA SER A 484 -33.87 -40.74 -21.78
C SER A 484 -34.41 -40.59 -23.20
N THR A 485 -34.00 -39.60 -24.01
CA THR A 485 -34.66 -39.31 -25.32
C THR A 485 -33.73 -38.96 -26.50
N GLY A 486 -32.41 -39.07 -26.34
CA GLY A 486 -31.44 -38.82 -27.42
C GLY A 486 -31.00 -37.35 -27.55
N ALA A 487 -30.01 -37.09 -28.41
CA ALA A 487 -29.39 -35.77 -28.59
C ALA A 487 -30.35 -34.78 -29.25
N ARG A 488 -30.42 -33.54 -28.74
CA ARG A 488 -31.10 -32.44 -29.43
C ARG A 488 -30.18 -31.23 -29.56
N ASP A 489 -30.16 -30.66 -30.76
CA ASP A 489 -29.42 -29.44 -31.08
C ASP A 489 -30.26 -28.21 -30.74
N PHE A 490 -29.70 -27.30 -29.94
CA PHE A 490 -30.28 -26.01 -29.64
C PHE A 490 -29.39 -24.90 -30.21
N ARG A 491 -29.96 -23.99 -31.00
CA ARG A 491 -29.23 -22.86 -31.57
C ARG A 491 -29.78 -21.56 -30.98
N ALA A 492 -28.93 -20.81 -30.29
CA ALA A 492 -29.27 -19.53 -29.69
C ALA A 492 -28.37 -18.41 -30.25
N THR A 493 -28.98 -17.42 -30.90
CA THR A 493 -28.23 -16.23 -31.33
C THR A 493 -28.29 -15.17 -30.23
N ILE A 494 -27.13 -14.78 -29.69
CA ILE A 494 -27.03 -13.79 -28.60
C ILE A 494 -26.31 -12.54 -29.10
N SER A 495 -27.07 -11.56 -29.56
CA SER A 495 -26.55 -10.27 -30.00
C SER A 495 -26.69 -9.20 -28.90
N GLY A 496 -25.69 -8.32 -28.75
CA GLY A 496 -25.81 -7.08 -27.98
C GLY A 496 -25.53 -7.20 -26.48
N MET A 497 -24.41 -7.83 -26.09
CA MET A 497 -24.04 -7.95 -24.66
C MET A 497 -23.70 -6.57 -24.05
N THR A 498 -24.50 -6.15 -23.07
CA THR A 498 -24.10 -5.22 -22.00
C THR A 498 -24.27 -5.97 -20.66
N SER A 499 -23.63 -5.53 -19.59
CA SER A 499 -23.55 -6.28 -18.31
C SER A 499 -24.94 -6.68 -17.75
N GLY A 500 -25.07 -7.91 -17.22
CA GLY A 500 -26.17 -8.30 -16.34
C GLY A 500 -27.50 -8.62 -17.06
N TRP A 501 -27.50 -9.61 -17.94
CA TRP A 501 -28.73 -10.06 -18.61
C TRP A 501 -28.95 -11.56 -18.41
N THR A 502 -30.22 -11.94 -18.30
CA THR A 502 -30.71 -13.32 -18.30
C THR A 502 -31.70 -13.48 -19.44
N LYS A 503 -31.47 -14.44 -20.35
CA LYS A 503 -32.40 -14.76 -21.44
C LYS A 503 -32.82 -16.22 -21.35
N ALA A 504 -34.09 -16.45 -21.00
CA ALA A 504 -34.70 -17.78 -21.07
C ALA A 504 -35.15 -18.05 -22.52
N ILE A 505 -34.85 -19.25 -23.03
CA ILE A 505 -35.33 -19.71 -24.33
C ILE A 505 -36.30 -20.85 -24.10
N ASP A 506 -37.56 -20.66 -24.52
CA ASP A 506 -38.60 -21.69 -24.43
C ASP A 506 -38.48 -22.64 -25.64
N ALA A 507 -38.31 -23.93 -25.37
CA ALA A 507 -37.95 -24.95 -26.37
C ALA A 507 -39.15 -25.49 -27.17
N GLY A 508 -40.32 -24.85 -27.09
CA GLY A 508 -41.54 -25.28 -27.77
C GLY A 508 -42.25 -26.44 -27.07
N ASN A 509 -43.41 -26.81 -27.62
CA ASN A 509 -44.63 -27.40 -27.01
C ASN A 509 -44.58 -28.61 -26.04
N GLU A 510 -43.42 -29.03 -25.53
CA GLU A 510 -43.36 -29.87 -24.32
C GLU A 510 -42.45 -29.20 -23.30
N ALA A 511 -43.09 -28.52 -22.36
CA ALA A 511 -42.46 -27.77 -21.27
C ALA A 511 -41.56 -28.67 -20.41
N ALA A 512 -40.23 -28.55 -20.56
CA ALA A 512 -39.28 -29.21 -19.65
C ALA A 512 -37.83 -28.68 -19.72
N LEU A 513 -37.57 -27.46 -20.23
CA LEU A 513 -36.19 -26.93 -20.21
C LEU A 513 -36.16 -25.39 -20.25
N THR A 514 -35.56 -24.78 -19.22
CA THR A 514 -35.16 -23.38 -19.19
C THR A 514 -33.64 -23.31 -19.24
N VAL A 515 -33.08 -22.65 -20.25
CA VAL A 515 -31.64 -22.34 -20.32
C VAL A 515 -31.44 -20.86 -20.01
N ALA A 516 -30.73 -20.57 -18.93
CA ALA A 516 -30.35 -19.22 -18.52
C ALA A 516 -28.88 -18.97 -18.90
N PHE A 517 -28.64 -17.79 -19.45
CA PHE A 517 -27.31 -17.27 -19.75
C PHE A 517 -27.08 -16.07 -18.85
N GLU A 518 -25.99 -16.04 -18.11
CA GLU A 518 -25.56 -14.89 -17.32
C GLU A 518 -24.18 -14.45 -17.80
N GLY A 519 -24.06 -13.18 -18.19
CA GLY A 519 -22.84 -12.62 -18.73
C GLY A 519 -22.39 -11.40 -17.95
N PHE A 520 -21.11 -11.35 -17.56
CA PHE A 520 -20.51 -10.16 -16.97
C PHE A 520 -19.15 -9.85 -17.59
N PHE A 521 -18.83 -8.56 -17.57
CA PHE A 521 -17.59 -8.02 -18.13
C PHE A 521 -16.63 -7.76 -16.97
N PHE A 522 -15.47 -8.40 -16.98
CA PHE A 522 -14.49 -8.25 -15.90
C PHE A 522 -13.07 -8.21 -16.47
N ALA A 523 -12.32 -7.17 -16.12
CA ALA A 523 -10.92 -6.99 -16.53
C ALA A 523 -10.66 -7.16 -18.04
N GLY A 524 -11.54 -6.65 -18.89
CA GLY A 524 -11.41 -6.73 -20.35
C GLY A 524 -11.80 -8.09 -20.97
N ARG A 525 -12.29 -9.04 -20.17
CA ARG A 525 -12.78 -10.35 -20.61
C ARG A 525 -14.28 -10.48 -20.40
N THR A 526 -14.91 -11.28 -21.26
CA THR A 526 -16.33 -11.66 -21.10
C THR A 526 -16.40 -13.02 -20.43
N VAL A 527 -17.05 -13.09 -19.27
CA VAL A 527 -17.32 -14.34 -18.55
C VAL A 527 -18.79 -14.69 -18.72
N MET A 528 -19.07 -15.94 -19.08
CA MET A 528 -20.43 -16.41 -19.31
C MET A 528 -20.71 -17.68 -18.52
N ARG A 529 -21.80 -17.66 -17.75
CA ARG A 529 -22.34 -18.82 -17.05
C ARG A 529 -23.59 -19.28 -17.80
N ILE A 530 -23.64 -20.59 -18.09
CA ILE A 530 -24.80 -21.22 -18.73
C ILE A 530 -25.39 -22.21 -17.74
N GLU A 531 -26.67 -22.06 -17.45
CA GLU A 531 -27.39 -22.94 -16.54
C GLU A 531 -28.64 -23.49 -17.25
N ALA A 532 -28.78 -24.81 -17.30
CA ALA A 532 -29.97 -25.47 -17.84
C ALA A 532 -30.75 -26.13 -16.70
N ARG A 533 -32.05 -25.87 -16.60
CA ARG A 533 -32.95 -26.43 -15.59
C ARG A 533 -34.21 -27.01 -16.21
N ASP A 534 -34.67 -28.16 -15.71
CA ASP A 534 -36.03 -28.65 -16.02
C ASP A 534 -37.07 -27.80 -15.27
N VAL A 535 -38.21 -27.53 -15.90
CA VAL A 535 -39.34 -26.82 -15.26
C VAL A 535 -39.91 -27.65 -14.09
N ALA A 536 -39.69 -28.97 -14.09
CA ALA A 536 -40.11 -29.89 -13.02
C ALA A 536 -39.04 -30.18 -11.94
N GLY A 537 -37.82 -29.63 -12.05
CA GLY A 537 -36.78 -29.73 -11.02
C GLY A 537 -36.03 -31.06 -10.90
N SER A 538 -35.99 -31.90 -11.95
CA SER A 538 -35.12 -33.09 -11.98
C SER A 538 -33.79 -32.82 -12.69
N ASP A 539 -32.67 -32.98 -11.99
CA ASP A 539 -31.29 -32.67 -12.40
C ASP A 539 -30.66 -33.71 -13.37
N ASP A 540 -31.35 -34.13 -14.42
CA ASP A 540 -30.91 -35.26 -15.27
C ASP A 540 -30.50 -34.83 -16.70
N PHE A 541 -29.74 -33.74 -16.80
CA PHE A 541 -29.27 -33.17 -18.07
C PHE A 541 -27.75 -32.99 -18.08
N SER A 542 -27.14 -33.19 -19.25
CA SER A 542 -25.74 -32.86 -19.50
C SER A 542 -25.59 -32.05 -20.79
N VAL A 543 -24.77 -31.00 -20.74
CA VAL A 543 -24.39 -30.20 -21.91
C VAL A 543 -23.16 -30.86 -22.53
N LYS A 544 -23.24 -31.29 -23.79
CA LYS A 544 -22.18 -32.12 -24.39
C LYS A 544 -21.29 -31.36 -25.35
N ASP A 545 -21.84 -30.44 -26.15
CA ASP A 545 -21.08 -29.68 -27.13
C ASP A 545 -21.52 -28.21 -27.15
N ILE A 546 -20.53 -27.31 -27.19
CA ILE A 546 -20.73 -25.87 -27.32
C ILE A 546 -19.85 -25.38 -28.46
N ALA A 547 -20.48 -24.87 -29.51
CA ALA A 547 -19.77 -24.32 -30.66
C ALA A 547 -20.05 -22.82 -30.78
N PHE A 548 -18.98 -22.04 -30.86
CA PHE A 548 -19.02 -20.64 -31.24
C PHE A 548 -18.78 -20.55 -32.74
N THR A 549 -19.71 -19.94 -33.46
CA THR A 549 -19.49 -19.58 -34.86
C THR A 549 -19.36 -18.06 -34.95
N ASP A 550 -18.24 -17.60 -35.48
CA ASP A 550 -18.07 -16.21 -35.90
C ASP A 550 -19.11 -15.93 -37.01
N GLN A 551 -19.99 -14.97 -36.78
CA GLN A 551 -20.69 -14.25 -37.85
C GLN A 551 -20.25 -12.80 -37.82
#